data_AF-A0A0C3PR28-F1
#
_entry.id   AF-A0A0C3PR28-F1
#
_cell.length_a   1.000
_cell.length_b   1.000
_cell.length_c   1.000
_cell.angle_alpha   90.00
_cell.angle_beta   90.00
_cell.angle_gamma   90.00
#
_symmetry.space_group_name_H-M   'P 1'
#
loop_
_entity.id
_entity.type
_entity.pdbx_description
1 polymer ?
#
loop_
_entity_poly.entity_id
_entity_poly.type
_entity_poly.pdbx_seq_one_letter_code
_entity_poly.pdbx_strand_id
1 'polypeptide(L)'
;MKALMAKLKANDWGAMSQTMASHRAQLLLSMLPNALMYGMQEIDLEPEPLKNIDTDTPIQFPDTQLQLFLAVGGFSQPETREQVLTVLGNSWDQYDMRQHLSDPEWADGLCRHLERIVSLRIDHVREWLTQNLSRFQPGHASIEELRRTFEDATVDLRSNVQLCKLQCTNCQLLCVQSRFHDGPHNCRTGHACIHQCDFCKDGPGESRACSMIGGHAGKHICVVNAHLCGKPCKSTGKFGCLNQCTKVADHPDEHLCAALVHGCGEPCDLSGIKLIDGSIYACPGTCRVPSDVDHTRHRCEARLCSITCQLCKRLCSHQDHMHGLEEGAIHLCGLVNRSPV
;
A
#
# COMPACT_ATOMS: atom_id res chain seq x y z
N MET A 1 1.14 46.39 27.26
CA MET A 1 1.40 46.39 28.72
C MET A 1 0.16 46.61 29.59
N LYS A 2 -0.83 47.45 29.21
CA LYS A 2 -2.06 47.68 30.01
C LYS A 2 -3.03 46.48 30.12
N ALA A 3 -3.14 45.64 29.09
CA ALA A 3 -4.03 44.47 29.10
C ALA A 3 -3.53 43.33 30.01
N LEU A 4 -2.22 43.18 30.17
CA LEU A 4 -1.60 42.18 31.04
C LEU A 4 -1.88 42.48 32.52
N MET A 5 -1.79 43.77 32.90
CA MET A 5 -2.05 44.24 34.27
C MET A 5 -3.54 44.19 34.65
N ALA A 6 -4.46 44.34 33.70
CA ALA A 6 -5.88 44.20 33.94
C ALA A 6 -6.30 42.75 34.25
N LYS A 7 -5.71 41.76 33.56
CA LYS A 7 -5.99 40.33 33.80
C LYS A 7 -5.42 39.82 35.14
N LEU A 8 -4.28 40.36 35.58
CA LEU A 8 -3.70 40.09 36.90
C LEU A 8 -4.59 40.54 38.06
N LYS A 9 -5.36 41.62 37.88
CA LYS A 9 -6.24 42.17 38.92
C LYS A 9 -7.59 41.45 39.05
N ALA A 10 -7.96 40.64 38.04
CA ALA A 10 -9.25 39.94 37.95
C ALA A 10 -9.17 38.43 38.26
N ASN A 11 -8.00 37.89 38.60
CA ASN A 11 -7.79 36.46 38.86
C ASN A 11 -8.29 35.55 37.71
N ASP A 12 -8.19 36.05 36.47
CA ASP A 12 -8.80 35.47 35.28
C ASP A 12 -7.85 34.46 34.60
N TRP A 13 -7.30 33.56 35.41
CA TRP A 13 -6.32 32.53 34.99
C TRP A 13 -6.89 31.58 33.94
N GLY A 14 -8.22 31.39 33.93
CA GLY A 14 -8.94 30.64 32.92
C GLY A 14 -8.70 31.20 31.52
N ALA A 15 -9.00 32.47 31.28
CA ALA A 15 -8.85 33.11 29.97
C ALA A 15 -7.40 33.14 29.46
N MET A 16 -6.42 33.28 30.35
CA MET A 16 -5.00 33.22 29.98
C MET A 16 -4.56 31.81 29.60
N SER A 17 -5.01 30.78 30.33
CA SER A 17 -4.72 29.37 30.01
C SER A 17 -5.32 28.94 28.66
N GLN A 18 -6.53 29.40 28.34
CA GLN A 18 -7.20 29.14 27.05
C GLN A 18 -6.44 29.78 25.88
N THR A 19 -5.95 31.01 26.05
CA THR A 19 -5.15 31.69 25.02
C THR A 19 -3.82 30.96 24.76
N MET A 20 -3.17 30.46 25.81
CA MET A 20 -1.93 29.69 25.69
C MET A 20 -2.14 28.32 25.03
N ALA A 21 -3.25 27.63 25.38
CA ALA A 21 -3.61 26.35 24.77
C ALA A 21 -3.87 26.50 23.26
N SER A 22 -4.63 27.52 22.87
CA SER A 22 -4.88 27.85 21.47
C SER A 22 -3.58 28.13 20.70
N HIS A 23 -2.72 29.00 21.23
CA HIS A 23 -1.43 29.32 20.60
C HIS A 23 -0.53 28.08 20.47
N ARG A 24 -0.48 27.22 21.51
CA ARG A 24 0.31 25.99 21.46
C ARG A 24 -0.25 25.03 20.40
N ALA A 25 -1.56 24.85 20.32
CA ALA A 25 -2.18 23.99 19.33
C ALA A 25 -1.91 24.49 17.89
N GLN A 26 -2.02 25.80 17.65
CA GLN A 26 -1.73 26.40 16.34
C GLN A 26 -0.27 26.23 15.92
N LEU A 27 0.67 26.41 16.86
CA LEU A 27 2.10 26.19 16.62
C LEU A 27 2.40 24.72 16.28
N LEU A 28 1.82 23.77 17.03
CA LEU A 28 1.97 22.34 16.72
C LEU A 28 1.36 22.00 15.35
N LEU A 29 0.21 22.59 15.03
CA LEU A 29 -0.46 22.39 13.73
C LEU A 29 0.40 22.86 12.55
N SER A 30 1.14 23.98 12.70
CA SER A 30 2.04 24.46 11.63
C SER A 30 3.26 23.56 11.42
N MET A 31 3.75 22.88 12.46
CA MET A 31 4.88 21.95 12.37
C MET A 31 4.46 20.51 12.04
N LEU A 32 3.18 20.17 12.19
CA LEU A 32 2.65 18.83 12.01
C LEU A 32 3.02 18.18 10.66
N PRO A 33 3.02 18.90 9.52
CA PRO A 33 3.42 18.32 8.23
C PRO A 33 4.86 17.82 8.24
N ASN A 34 5.80 18.63 8.73
CA ASN A 34 7.21 18.25 8.85
C ASN A 34 7.38 17.08 9.83
N ALA A 35 6.65 17.14 10.95
CA ALA A 35 6.68 16.09 11.96
C ALA A 35 6.25 14.75 11.36
N LEU A 36 5.21 14.73 10.52
CA LEU A 36 4.72 13.51 9.89
C LEU A 36 5.61 13.04 8.73
N MET A 37 6.04 13.94 7.84
CA MET A 37 6.84 13.58 6.66
C MET A 37 8.28 13.20 7.04
N TYR A 38 8.91 13.93 7.96
CA TYR A 38 10.34 13.82 8.25
C TYR A 38 10.67 13.40 9.69
N GLY A 39 9.73 13.49 10.62
CA GLY A 39 10.00 13.17 12.04
C GLY A 39 10.73 14.30 12.74
N MET A 40 10.61 15.52 12.20
CA MET A 40 11.37 16.71 12.56
C MET A 40 10.43 17.92 12.67
N GLN A 41 10.83 18.94 13.43
CA GLN A 41 10.11 20.21 13.50
C GLN A 41 10.46 21.11 12.32
N GLU A 42 11.76 21.20 12.02
CA GLU A 42 12.34 21.98 10.93
C GLU A 42 13.28 21.09 10.11
N ILE A 43 13.29 21.30 8.80
CA ILE A 43 14.15 20.60 7.85
C ILE A 43 15.06 21.58 7.09
N ASP A 44 14.66 22.85 7.00
CA ASP A 44 15.39 23.87 6.27
C ASP A 44 16.53 24.45 7.13
N LEU A 45 17.70 24.65 6.50
CA LEU A 45 18.95 25.13 7.11
C LEU A 45 19.58 24.15 8.11
N GLU A 46 18.93 23.91 9.25
CA GLU A 46 19.41 23.01 10.31
C GLU A 46 18.26 22.09 10.77
N PRO A 47 18.35 20.77 10.49
CA PRO A 47 17.31 19.83 10.90
C PRO A 47 17.11 19.80 12.41
N GLU A 48 15.90 20.13 12.86
CA GLU A 48 15.54 20.13 14.27
C GLU A 48 14.65 18.94 14.63
N PRO A 49 15.01 18.15 15.66
CA PRO A 49 14.18 17.04 16.11
C PRO A 49 12.85 17.51 16.71
N LEU A 50 11.90 16.59 16.85
CA LEU A 50 10.72 16.83 17.68
C LEU A 50 11.16 17.09 19.13
N LYS A 51 10.84 18.27 19.67
CA LYS A 51 11.18 18.71 21.02
C LYS A 51 9.94 18.99 21.86
N ASN A 52 10.08 18.88 23.16
CA ASN A 52 9.16 19.47 24.12
C ASN A 52 9.40 20.98 24.20
N ILE A 53 8.43 21.79 23.77
CA ILE A 53 8.59 23.24 23.60
C ILE A 53 8.82 23.97 24.94
N ASP A 54 8.42 23.37 26.08
CA ASP A 54 8.58 24.01 27.38
C ASP A 54 9.96 23.73 28.03
N THR A 55 10.61 22.64 27.63
CA THR A 55 11.92 22.22 28.18
C THR A 55 13.05 22.31 27.16
N ASP A 56 12.70 22.50 25.89
CA ASP A 56 13.62 22.51 24.75
C ASP A 56 14.43 21.20 24.60
N THR A 57 13.92 20.10 25.15
CA THR A 57 14.57 18.78 25.04
C THR A 57 13.95 17.94 23.94
N PRO A 58 14.75 17.18 23.15
CA PRO A 58 14.24 16.25 22.17
C PRO A 58 13.33 15.16 22.77
N ILE A 59 12.25 14.83 22.09
CA ILE A 59 11.39 13.71 22.40
C ILE A 59 12.15 12.42 22.11
N GLN A 60 12.38 11.62 23.15
CA GLN A 60 13.04 10.32 23.02
C GLN A 60 11.98 9.27 22.71
N PHE A 61 11.74 9.00 21.42
CA PHE A 61 10.83 7.95 20.97
C PHE A 61 11.39 7.27 19.71
N PRO A 62 11.23 5.94 19.53
CA PRO A 62 11.73 5.25 18.34
C PRO A 62 11.07 5.74 17.05
N ASP A 63 11.88 6.07 16.05
CA ASP A 63 11.44 6.51 14.73
C ASP A 63 12.49 6.18 13.65
N THR A 64 12.12 6.36 12.40
CA THR A 64 12.98 6.20 11.22
C THR A 64 13.40 7.57 10.68
N GLN A 65 14.53 7.63 9.98
CA GLN A 65 14.95 8.84 9.26
C GLN A 65 14.37 8.94 7.84
N LEU A 66 13.56 7.95 7.43
CA LEU A 66 12.97 7.93 6.10
C LEU A 66 11.86 8.99 5.98
N GLN A 67 11.79 9.59 4.80
CA GLN A 67 10.72 10.50 4.43
C GLN A 67 9.44 9.73 4.09
N LEU A 68 8.31 10.22 4.56
CA LEU A 68 6.98 9.72 4.20
C LEU A 68 6.25 10.70 3.29
N PHE A 69 5.37 10.14 2.44
CA PHE A 69 4.52 10.91 1.56
C PHE A 69 3.17 11.23 2.22
N LEU A 70 2.72 12.48 2.10
CA LEU A 70 1.47 12.99 2.66
C LEU A 70 0.74 13.78 1.58
N ALA A 71 -0.43 13.30 1.17
CA ALA A 71 -1.25 13.93 0.12
C ALA A 71 -2.10 15.08 0.68
N VAL A 72 -2.51 14.98 1.95
CA VAL A 72 -3.40 15.95 2.60
C VAL A 72 -2.62 17.17 3.07
N GLY A 73 -3.17 18.37 2.81
CA GLY A 73 -2.67 19.64 3.31
C GLY A 73 -2.03 20.56 2.27
N GLY A 74 -2.00 20.16 0.98
CA GLY A 74 -1.57 21.04 -0.12
C GLY A 74 -0.07 21.38 -0.08
N PHE A 75 0.72 20.65 0.69
CA PHE A 75 2.15 20.82 0.78
C PHE A 75 2.80 20.33 -0.52
N SER A 76 3.53 21.22 -1.19
CA SER A 76 4.26 20.84 -2.40
C SER A 76 5.44 19.97 -1.99
N GLN A 77 5.33 18.66 -2.23
CA GLN A 77 6.46 17.74 -2.09
C GLN A 77 7.21 17.68 -3.43
N PRO A 78 8.56 17.72 -3.42
CA PRO A 78 9.32 17.54 -4.65
C PRO A 78 9.21 16.10 -5.17
N GLU A 79 9.12 15.13 -4.26
CA GLU A 79 8.94 13.71 -4.61
C GLU A 79 7.46 13.32 -4.77
N THR A 80 7.23 12.49 -5.78
CA THR A 80 5.95 11.80 -5.97
C THR A 80 5.80 10.63 -4.98
N ARG A 81 4.56 10.24 -4.70
CA ARG A 81 4.22 9.05 -3.90
C ARG A 81 4.99 7.80 -4.33
N GLU A 82 5.14 7.59 -5.65
CA GLU A 82 5.84 6.44 -6.21
C GLU A 82 7.36 6.46 -5.94
N GLN A 83 7.98 7.65 -5.98
CA GLN A 83 9.40 7.81 -5.65
C GLN A 83 9.64 7.50 -4.17
N VAL A 84 8.84 8.08 -3.28
CA VAL A 84 8.93 7.80 -1.84
C VAL A 84 8.72 6.31 -1.56
N LEU A 85 7.68 5.69 -2.12
CA LEU A 85 7.40 4.26 -1.92
C LEU A 85 8.56 3.36 -2.38
N THR A 86 9.24 3.73 -3.46
CA THR A 86 10.44 3.02 -3.95
C THR A 86 11.57 3.09 -2.93
N VAL A 87 11.86 4.27 -2.37
CA VAL A 87 12.88 4.46 -1.33
C VAL A 87 12.53 3.67 -0.07
N LEU A 88 11.28 3.75 0.38
CA LEU A 88 10.80 3.00 1.54
C LEU A 88 10.91 1.49 1.32
N GLY A 89 10.58 0.99 0.13
CA GLY A 89 10.72 -0.42 -0.19
C GLY A 89 12.18 -0.90 -0.14
N ASN A 90 13.07 -0.15 -0.79
CA ASN A 90 14.51 -0.46 -0.83
C ASN A 90 15.21 -0.40 0.53
N SER A 91 14.59 0.27 1.53
CA SER A 91 15.10 0.28 2.91
C SER A 91 14.90 -1.05 3.64
N TRP A 92 14.14 -1.99 3.06
CA TRP A 92 13.93 -3.31 3.64
C TRP A 92 15.12 -4.22 3.34
N ASP A 93 15.69 -4.83 4.38
CA ASP A 93 16.85 -5.73 4.30
C ASP A 93 16.61 -6.97 3.42
N GLN A 94 15.35 -7.38 3.27
CA GLN A 94 14.97 -8.54 2.43
C GLN A 94 14.44 -8.12 1.06
N TYR A 95 14.58 -6.85 0.65
CA TYR A 95 14.04 -6.40 -0.64
C TYR A 95 14.58 -7.22 -1.82
N ASP A 96 15.88 -7.53 -1.81
CA ASP A 96 16.53 -8.33 -2.88
C ASP A 96 16.17 -9.83 -2.84
N MET A 97 15.46 -10.30 -1.80
CA MET A 97 15.05 -11.70 -1.65
C MET A 97 13.79 -12.07 -2.45
N ARG A 98 13.28 -11.14 -3.26
CA ARG A 98 11.97 -11.27 -3.90
C ARG A 98 11.71 -12.57 -4.65
N GLN A 99 12.67 -12.98 -5.47
CA GLN A 99 12.57 -14.22 -6.24
C GLN A 99 13.25 -15.40 -5.52
N HIS A 100 13.74 -15.23 -4.30
CA HIS A 100 14.25 -16.32 -3.47
C HIS A 100 13.19 -16.90 -2.53
N LEU A 101 12.09 -16.17 -2.35
CA LEU A 101 10.90 -16.57 -1.59
C LEU A 101 9.71 -16.68 -2.53
N SER A 102 8.57 -17.18 -2.04
CA SER A 102 7.34 -17.04 -2.80
C SER A 102 6.97 -15.54 -2.89
N ASP A 103 6.56 -15.08 -4.07
CA ASP A 103 6.27 -13.66 -4.29
C ASP A 103 5.13 -13.12 -3.39
N PRO A 104 4.07 -13.88 -3.06
CA PRO A 104 3.10 -13.47 -2.05
C PRO A 104 3.70 -13.29 -0.65
N GLU A 105 4.55 -14.21 -0.19
CA GLU A 105 5.20 -14.09 1.13
C GLU A 105 6.12 -12.87 1.18
N TRP A 106 6.90 -12.65 0.13
CA TRP A 106 7.77 -11.48 0.03
C TRP A 106 6.97 -10.17 0.00
N ALA A 107 5.89 -10.10 -0.79
CA ALA A 107 5.04 -8.92 -0.86
C ALA A 107 4.34 -8.61 0.48
N ASP A 108 3.94 -9.64 1.23
CA ASP A 108 3.38 -9.48 2.57
C ASP A 108 4.43 -9.07 3.61
N GLY A 109 5.68 -9.54 3.46
CA GLY A 109 6.83 -9.04 4.23
C GLY A 109 7.08 -7.55 3.99
N LEU A 110 7.10 -7.13 2.72
CA LEU A 110 7.28 -5.74 2.34
C LEU A 110 6.16 -4.84 2.90
N CYS A 111 4.89 -5.28 2.79
CA CYS A 111 3.77 -4.53 3.37
C CYS A 111 3.93 -4.33 4.88
N ARG A 112 4.30 -5.37 5.63
CA ARG A 112 4.52 -5.26 7.08
C ARG A 112 5.67 -4.30 7.41
N HIS A 113 6.73 -4.30 6.63
CA HIS A 113 7.84 -3.36 6.79
C HIS A 113 7.38 -1.91 6.58
N LEU A 114 6.65 -1.64 5.49
CA LEU A 114 6.11 -0.31 5.20
C LEU A 114 5.14 0.18 6.29
N GLU A 115 4.22 -0.69 6.75
CA GLU A 115 3.30 -0.40 7.85
C GLU A 115 4.01 -0.12 9.17
N ARG A 116 5.13 -0.81 9.43
CA ARG A 116 5.97 -0.57 10.61
C ARG A 116 6.63 0.80 10.56
N ILE A 117 7.21 1.20 9.42
CA ILE A 117 7.81 2.53 9.25
C ILE A 117 6.78 3.62 9.56
N VAL A 118 5.59 3.53 8.95
CA VAL A 118 4.51 4.51 9.16
C VAL A 118 4.04 4.52 10.61
N SER A 119 3.93 3.35 11.25
CA SER A 119 3.49 3.26 12.65
C SER A 119 4.51 3.88 13.61
N LEU A 120 5.81 3.65 13.42
CA LEU A 120 6.87 4.29 14.21
C LEU A 120 6.75 5.82 14.16
N ARG A 121 6.58 6.38 12.96
CA ARG A 121 6.43 7.82 12.78
C ARG A 121 5.17 8.38 13.44
N ILE A 122 4.03 7.71 13.25
CA ILE A 122 2.75 8.11 13.87
C ILE A 122 2.88 8.10 15.40
N ASP A 123 3.49 7.07 15.97
CA ASP A 123 3.62 6.93 17.41
C ASP A 123 4.60 7.97 18.00
N HIS A 124 5.70 8.28 17.31
CA HIS A 124 6.61 9.35 17.69
C HIS A 124 5.92 10.72 17.67
N VAL A 125 5.20 11.05 16.60
CA VAL A 125 4.45 12.32 16.50
C VAL A 125 3.33 12.38 17.54
N ARG A 126 2.64 11.27 17.82
CA ARG A 126 1.62 11.19 18.87
C ARG A 126 2.22 11.47 20.25
N GLU A 127 3.38 10.90 20.54
CA GLU A 127 4.10 11.15 21.80
C GLU A 127 4.51 12.62 21.91
N TRP A 128 5.07 13.18 20.84
CA TRP A 128 5.43 14.60 20.78
C TRP A 128 4.24 15.53 21.05
N LEU A 129 3.08 15.26 20.43
CA LEU A 129 1.84 15.98 20.70
C LEU A 129 1.39 15.80 22.15
N THR A 130 1.47 14.58 22.68
CA THR A 130 1.05 14.26 24.05
C THR A 130 1.87 15.05 25.07
N GLN A 131 3.20 15.06 24.95
CA GLN A 131 4.05 15.80 25.87
C GLN A 131 3.79 17.31 25.80
N ASN A 132 3.66 17.88 24.59
CA ASN A 132 3.44 19.30 24.40
C ASN A 132 2.02 19.78 24.78
N LEU A 133 1.07 18.87 24.93
CA LEU A 133 -0.31 19.16 25.30
C LEU A 133 -0.69 18.75 26.72
N SER A 134 0.15 17.95 27.39
CA SER A 134 -0.11 17.33 28.70
C SER A 134 -0.59 18.27 29.80
N ARG A 135 -0.12 19.53 29.80
CA ARG A 135 -0.47 20.54 30.82
C ARG A 135 -1.82 21.25 30.58
N PHE A 136 -2.43 21.07 29.41
CA PHE A 136 -3.68 21.74 29.06
C PHE A 136 -4.87 20.83 29.34
N GLN A 137 -6.01 21.43 29.67
CA GLN A 137 -7.24 20.68 29.92
C GLN A 137 -7.77 20.05 28.62
N PRO A 138 -8.32 18.82 28.67
CA PRO A 138 -8.98 18.19 27.53
C PRO A 138 -10.17 19.01 27.02
N GLY A 139 -10.54 18.87 25.74
CA GLY A 139 -11.73 19.47 25.16
C GLY A 139 -11.59 20.93 24.71
N HIS A 140 -10.38 21.51 24.73
CA HIS A 140 -10.13 22.81 24.11
C HIS A 140 -10.28 22.71 22.58
N ALA A 141 -11.12 23.55 21.97
CA ALA A 141 -11.48 23.47 20.55
C ALA A 141 -10.27 23.37 19.60
N SER A 142 -9.25 24.21 19.77
CA SER A 142 -8.03 24.18 18.95
C SER A 142 -7.19 22.91 19.13
N ILE A 143 -7.21 22.29 20.33
CA ILE A 143 -6.53 21.02 20.57
C ILE A 143 -7.28 19.89 19.86
N GLU A 144 -8.62 19.91 19.90
CA GLU A 144 -9.43 18.93 19.18
C GLU A 144 -9.32 19.07 17.67
N GLU A 145 -9.19 20.28 17.14
CA GLU A 145 -8.87 20.53 15.73
C GLU A 145 -7.52 19.90 15.35
N LEU A 146 -6.46 20.19 16.11
CA LEU A 146 -5.14 19.58 15.91
C LEU A 146 -5.18 18.05 15.94
N ARG A 147 -5.91 17.47 16.92
CA ARG A 147 -6.08 16.01 17.00
C ARG A 147 -6.79 15.45 15.78
N ARG A 148 -7.87 16.10 15.31
CA ARG A 148 -8.57 15.68 14.08
C ARG A 148 -7.65 15.73 12.87
N THR A 149 -6.88 16.82 12.69
CA THR A 149 -5.93 16.92 11.58
C THR A 149 -4.85 15.83 11.64
N PHE A 150 -4.34 15.52 12.84
CA PHE A 150 -3.39 14.42 13.02
C PHE A 150 -3.98 13.05 12.69
N GLU A 151 -5.21 12.76 13.11
CA GLU A 151 -5.88 11.50 12.78
C GLU A 151 -6.19 11.40 11.28
N ASP A 152 -6.61 12.50 10.64
CA ASP A 152 -6.84 12.55 9.20
C ASP A 152 -5.55 12.29 8.41
N ALA A 153 -4.43 12.85 8.87
CA ALA A 153 -3.12 12.64 8.28
C ALA A 153 -2.57 11.23 8.55
N THR A 154 -2.89 10.64 9.70
CA THR A 154 -2.56 9.24 10.03
C THR A 154 -3.21 8.26 9.05
N VAL A 155 -4.50 8.47 8.74
CA VAL A 155 -5.20 7.67 7.73
C VAL A 155 -4.57 7.85 6.34
N ASP A 156 -4.19 9.08 6.00
CA ASP A 156 -3.53 9.38 4.72
C ASP A 156 -2.18 8.68 4.59
N LEU A 157 -1.27 8.82 5.58
CA LEU A 157 0.03 8.14 5.61
C LEU A 157 -0.11 6.62 5.43
N ARG A 158 -1.03 5.99 6.16
CA ARG A 158 -1.28 4.54 6.05
C ARG A 158 -1.76 4.17 4.65
N SER A 159 -2.62 4.96 4.05
CA SER A 159 -3.10 4.71 2.68
C SER A 159 -1.98 4.86 1.65
N ASN A 160 -1.06 5.81 1.85
CA ASN A 160 -0.01 6.14 0.90
C ASN A 160 1.05 5.05 0.74
N VAL A 161 1.22 4.17 1.73
CA VAL A 161 2.14 3.02 1.67
C VAL A 161 1.50 1.69 1.26
N GLN A 162 0.19 1.66 0.96
CA GLN A 162 -0.46 0.45 0.49
C GLN A 162 -0.02 0.10 -0.94
N LEU A 163 0.35 -1.17 -1.14
CA LEU A 163 0.77 -1.70 -2.44
C LEU A 163 -0.42 -2.17 -3.28
N CYS A 164 -0.24 -2.14 -4.60
CA CYS A 164 -1.23 -2.60 -5.58
C CYS A 164 -1.50 -4.11 -5.50
N LYS A 165 -0.45 -4.94 -5.47
CA LYS A 165 -0.52 -6.42 -5.41
C LYS A 165 -1.32 -7.10 -6.54
N LEU A 166 -1.59 -6.42 -7.66
CA LEU A 166 -2.09 -7.09 -8.87
C LEU A 166 -0.93 -7.67 -9.66
N GLN A 167 -1.16 -8.69 -10.50
CA GLN A 167 -0.09 -9.27 -11.29
C GLN A 167 0.56 -8.23 -12.22
N CYS A 168 1.90 -8.25 -12.30
CA CYS A 168 2.66 -7.42 -13.21
C CYS A 168 2.32 -7.71 -14.68
N THR A 169 2.33 -6.68 -15.52
CA THR A 169 2.06 -6.81 -16.96
C THR A 169 3.12 -7.62 -17.70
N ASN A 170 4.37 -7.62 -17.22
CA ASN A 170 5.51 -8.24 -17.93
C ASN A 170 5.97 -9.58 -17.33
N CYS A 171 5.47 -9.96 -16.15
CA CYS A 171 5.86 -11.21 -15.48
C CYS A 171 4.73 -11.72 -14.57
N GLN A 172 4.99 -12.73 -13.75
CA GLN A 172 4.00 -13.25 -12.79
C GLN A 172 4.18 -12.72 -11.36
N LEU A 173 5.13 -11.81 -11.14
CA LEU A 173 5.33 -11.15 -9.85
C LEU A 173 4.25 -10.09 -9.60
N LEU A 174 3.97 -9.79 -8.33
CA LEU A 174 2.97 -8.83 -7.88
C LEU A 174 3.44 -7.37 -8.09
N CYS A 175 2.50 -6.47 -8.32
CA CYS A 175 2.77 -5.06 -8.46
C CYS A 175 3.10 -4.44 -7.09
N VAL A 176 4.23 -3.73 -7.01
CA VAL A 176 4.68 -3.03 -5.79
C VAL A 176 4.53 -1.52 -5.90
N GLN A 177 3.85 -1.03 -6.94
CA GLN A 177 3.45 0.36 -7.02
C GLN A 177 2.33 0.64 -6.03
N SER A 178 2.04 1.93 -5.84
CA SER A 178 0.99 2.35 -4.94
C SER A 178 -0.38 1.80 -5.34
N ARG A 179 -1.23 1.55 -4.33
CA ARG A 179 -2.60 1.09 -4.56
C ARG A 179 -3.36 2.15 -5.39
N PHE A 180 -4.02 1.69 -6.46
CA PHE A 180 -4.68 2.52 -7.49
C PHE A 180 -3.75 3.49 -8.23
N HIS A 181 -2.52 3.08 -8.49
CA HIS A 181 -1.70 3.76 -9.49
C HIS A 181 -2.36 3.68 -10.88
N ASP A 182 -2.10 4.67 -11.71
CA ASP A 182 -2.43 4.64 -13.13
C ASP A 182 -1.38 3.87 -13.94
N GLY A 183 -1.75 3.43 -15.14
CA GLY A 183 -0.84 2.77 -16.08
C GLY A 183 -0.61 1.28 -15.81
N PRO A 184 0.33 0.65 -16.54
CA PRO A 184 0.56 -0.80 -16.47
C PRO A 184 1.17 -1.21 -15.12
N HIS A 185 0.77 -2.38 -14.62
CA HIS A 185 1.27 -2.93 -13.37
C HIS A 185 2.74 -3.33 -13.50
N ASN A 186 3.59 -2.73 -12.66
CA ASN A 186 5.03 -2.95 -12.68
C ASN A 186 5.52 -3.52 -11.35
N CYS A 187 6.25 -4.64 -11.41
CA CYS A 187 6.85 -5.24 -10.22
C CYS A 187 8.05 -4.43 -9.69
N ARG A 188 8.60 -3.48 -10.46
CA ARG A 188 9.77 -2.64 -10.14
C ARG A 188 11.07 -3.41 -9.91
N THR A 189 11.09 -4.68 -10.27
CA THR A 189 12.27 -5.56 -10.22
C THR A 189 12.55 -6.15 -11.61
N GLY A 190 13.58 -6.98 -11.73
CA GLY A 190 13.80 -7.76 -12.95
C GLY A 190 12.61 -8.65 -13.28
N HIS A 191 12.17 -8.65 -14.55
CA HIS A 191 11.06 -9.46 -15.05
C HIS A 191 11.47 -10.88 -15.49
N ALA A 192 12.76 -11.20 -15.45
CA ALA A 192 13.29 -12.52 -15.77
C ALA A 192 13.40 -13.39 -14.51
N CYS A 193 13.25 -14.71 -14.68
CA CYS A 193 13.49 -15.68 -13.63
C CYS A 193 14.99 -15.75 -13.29
N ILE A 194 15.32 -15.65 -12.00
CA ILE A 194 16.72 -15.70 -11.55
C ILE A 194 17.26 -17.12 -11.33
N HIS A 195 16.40 -18.14 -11.44
CA HIS A 195 16.77 -19.51 -11.09
C HIS A 195 17.47 -20.24 -12.22
N GLN A 196 18.15 -21.33 -11.86
CA GLN A 196 18.79 -22.25 -12.81
C GLN A 196 17.81 -23.31 -13.30
N CYS A 197 18.02 -23.77 -14.54
CA CYS A 197 17.26 -24.84 -15.16
C CYS A 197 17.31 -26.13 -14.33
N ASP A 198 16.14 -26.68 -13.99
CA ASP A 198 16.04 -27.90 -13.18
C ASP A 198 16.52 -29.17 -13.91
N PHE A 199 16.57 -29.14 -15.25
CA PHE A 199 16.96 -30.29 -16.08
C PHE A 199 18.47 -30.34 -16.36
N CYS A 200 19.16 -29.21 -16.27
CA CYS A 200 20.59 -29.13 -16.57
C CYS A 200 21.48 -29.21 -15.30
N LYS A 201 20.88 -29.21 -14.11
CA LYS A 201 21.62 -29.22 -12.83
C LYS A 201 22.49 -30.47 -12.65
N ASP A 202 22.09 -31.61 -13.22
CA ASP A 202 22.74 -32.91 -13.01
C ASP A 202 23.49 -33.45 -14.24
N GLY A 203 23.59 -32.66 -15.31
CA GLY A 203 24.27 -33.06 -16.55
C GLY A 203 25.77 -32.70 -16.57
N PRO A 204 26.59 -33.33 -17.45
CA PRO A 204 28.03 -33.05 -17.56
C PRO A 204 28.36 -31.69 -18.22
N GLY A 205 27.43 -30.73 -18.22
CA GLY A 205 27.56 -29.41 -18.85
C GLY A 205 27.26 -28.26 -17.89
N GLU A 206 27.69 -27.05 -18.26
CA GLU A 206 27.50 -25.82 -17.48
C GLU A 206 26.04 -25.61 -17.06
N SER A 207 25.84 -25.25 -15.79
CA SER A 207 24.54 -24.85 -15.24
C SER A 207 23.95 -23.70 -16.04
N ARG A 208 22.80 -23.94 -16.69
CA ARG A 208 22.10 -22.94 -17.51
C ARG A 208 21.04 -22.20 -16.70
N ALA A 209 20.92 -20.89 -16.93
CA ALA A 209 19.85 -20.07 -16.37
C ALA A 209 18.47 -20.42 -16.97
N CYS A 210 17.41 -20.19 -16.21
CA CYS A 210 16.04 -20.27 -16.68
C CYS A 210 15.78 -19.18 -17.72
N SER A 211 15.08 -19.50 -18.81
CA SER A 211 14.70 -18.54 -19.85
C SER A 211 13.29 -17.96 -19.67
N MET A 212 12.61 -18.30 -18.57
CA MET A 212 11.22 -17.92 -18.33
C MET A 212 11.11 -16.57 -17.60
N ILE A 213 9.91 -15.99 -17.61
CA ILE A 213 9.59 -14.78 -16.86
C ILE A 213 9.61 -15.01 -15.34
N GLY A 214 9.89 -13.97 -14.56
CA GLY A 214 9.92 -14.02 -13.10
C GLY A 214 8.56 -14.37 -12.50
N GLY A 215 8.58 -15.12 -11.39
CA GLY A 215 7.39 -15.57 -10.68
C GLY A 215 6.62 -16.70 -11.38
N HIS A 216 7.17 -17.28 -12.45
CA HIS A 216 6.48 -18.37 -13.16
C HIS A 216 6.30 -19.60 -12.26
N ALA A 217 5.16 -20.27 -12.41
CA ALA A 217 4.92 -21.56 -11.79
C ALA A 217 5.66 -22.70 -12.52
N GLY A 218 5.83 -23.83 -11.83
CA GLY A 218 6.42 -25.05 -12.38
C GLY A 218 7.95 -25.08 -12.37
N LYS A 219 8.52 -26.03 -13.11
CA LYS A 219 9.98 -26.27 -13.19
C LYS A 219 10.68 -25.16 -13.98
N HIS A 220 11.90 -24.83 -13.57
CA HIS A 220 12.76 -23.88 -14.28
C HIS A 220 13.42 -24.55 -15.48
N ILE A 221 13.40 -23.88 -16.64
CA ILE A 221 13.81 -24.47 -17.92
C ILE A 221 14.66 -23.46 -18.70
N CYS A 222 15.80 -23.89 -19.24
CA CYS A 222 16.67 -23.03 -20.08
C CYS A 222 16.23 -22.95 -21.54
N VAL A 223 15.72 -24.05 -22.11
CA VAL A 223 15.22 -24.14 -23.50
C VAL A 223 14.04 -25.11 -23.52
N VAL A 224 12.85 -24.61 -23.81
CA VAL A 224 11.60 -25.40 -23.77
C VAL A 224 11.70 -26.64 -24.66
N ASN A 225 12.08 -26.47 -25.93
CA ASN A 225 12.11 -27.57 -26.91
C ASN A 225 13.26 -28.57 -26.71
N ALA A 226 14.22 -28.30 -25.82
CA ALA A 226 15.31 -29.23 -25.53
C ALA A 226 14.92 -30.30 -24.52
N HIS A 227 13.92 -30.01 -23.67
CA HIS A 227 13.51 -30.89 -22.57
C HIS A 227 12.03 -31.27 -22.64
N LEU A 228 11.20 -30.39 -23.20
CA LEU A 228 9.75 -30.45 -23.09
C LEU A 228 9.10 -30.47 -24.47
N CYS A 229 7.82 -30.84 -24.47
CA CYS A 229 6.99 -31.01 -25.65
C CYS A 229 6.90 -29.75 -26.51
N GLY A 230 6.75 -28.56 -25.91
CA GLY A 230 6.73 -27.28 -26.63
C GLY A 230 5.50 -27.02 -27.52
N LYS A 231 4.65 -28.04 -27.76
CA LYS A 231 3.39 -27.90 -28.51
C LYS A 231 2.42 -26.94 -27.81
N PRO A 232 1.49 -26.29 -28.53
CA PRO A 232 0.53 -25.36 -27.93
C PRO A 232 -0.29 -26.00 -26.80
N CYS A 233 -0.49 -25.25 -25.72
CA CYS A 233 -1.35 -25.64 -24.61
C CYS A 233 -2.80 -25.74 -25.07
N LYS A 234 -3.54 -26.74 -24.58
CA LYS A 234 -4.98 -26.90 -24.84
C LYS A 234 -5.77 -25.64 -24.47
N SER A 235 -5.34 -24.94 -23.42
CA SER A 235 -5.98 -23.72 -22.90
C SER A 235 -5.36 -22.44 -23.46
N THR A 236 -4.76 -22.49 -24.65
CA THR A 236 -4.21 -21.30 -25.32
C THR A 236 -5.28 -20.21 -25.45
N GLY A 237 -4.90 -18.96 -25.14
CA GLY A 237 -5.81 -17.80 -25.15
C GLY A 237 -6.61 -17.61 -23.86
N LYS A 238 -6.62 -18.58 -22.92
CA LYS A 238 -7.16 -18.38 -21.58
C LYS A 238 -6.22 -17.54 -20.73
N PHE A 239 -6.81 -16.82 -19.77
CA PHE A 239 -6.05 -15.98 -18.86
C PHE A 239 -4.99 -16.83 -18.11
N GLY A 240 -3.75 -16.35 -18.03
CA GLY A 240 -2.66 -17.00 -17.30
C GLY A 240 -1.95 -18.13 -18.07
N CYS A 241 -2.41 -18.47 -19.27
CA CYS A 241 -1.78 -19.50 -20.10
C CYS A 241 -0.37 -19.10 -20.53
N LEU A 242 0.58 -20.04 -20.44
CA LEU A 242 1.97 -19.85 -20.87
C LEU A 242 2.23 -20.33 -22.31
N ASN A 243 1.15 -20.58 -23.05
CA ASN A 243 1.10 -20.95 -24.48
C ASN A 243 1.73 -22.29 -24.86
N GLN A 244 2.84 -22.71 -24.27
CA GLN A 244 3.57 -23.92 -24.65
C GLN A 244 3.49 -25.01 -23.58
N CYS A 245 3.36 -26.26 -24.03
CA CYS A 245 3.30 -27.44 -23.20
C CYS A 245 4.62 -27.66 -22.47
N THR A 246 4.54 -27.87 -21.16
CA THR A 246 5.70 -28.12 -20.30
C THR A 246 5.83 -29.59 -19.87
N LYS A 247 5.08 -30.50 -20.49
CA LYS A 247 5.25 -31.95 -20.31
C LYS A 247 6.47 -32.45 -21.09
N VAL A 248 6.96 -33.64 -20.76
CA VAL A 248 8.07 -34.31 -21.46
C VAL A 248 7.71 -34.52 -22.94
N ALA A 249 8.71 -34.48 -23.83
CA ALA A 249 8.50 -34.74 -25.25
C ALA A 249 7.80 -36.10 -25.50
N ASP A 250 7.03 -36.16 -26.59
CA ASP A 250 6.28 -37.35 -27.04
C ASP A 250 5.28 -37.96 -26.04
N HIS A 251 4.78 -37.16 -25.10
CA HIS A 251 3.68 -37.60 -24.23
C HIS A 251 2.37 -37.84 -25.03
N PRO A 252 1.58 -38.86 -24.67
CA PRO A 252 0.31 -39.17 -25.36
C PRO A 252 -0.87 -38.32 -24.87
N ASP A 253 -0.73 -37.68 -23.70
CA ASP A 253 -1.82 -36.93 -23.05
C ASP A 253 -2.09 -35.56 -23.70
N GLU A 254 -3.08 -34.84 -23.17
CA GLU A 254 -3.33 -33.44 -23.52
C GLU A 254 -2.12 -32.53 -23.22
N HIS A 255 -1.90 -31.55 -24.11
CA HIS A 255 -0.83 -30.56 -23.97
C HIS A 255 -1.19 -29.50 -22.92
N LEU A 256 -0.47 -29.47 -21.80
CA LEU A 256 -0.70 -28.56 -20.68
C LEU A 256 0.56 -27.73 -20.39
N CYS A 257 0.39 -26.42 -20.21
CA CYS A 257 1.46 -25.54 -19.75
C CYS A 257 1.57 -25.54 -18.22
N ALA A 258 2.60 -24.87 -17.69
CA ALA A 258 2.84 -24.80 -16.25
C ALA A 258 1.96 -23.80 -15.49
N ALA A 259 0.97 -23.16 -16.14
CA ALA A 259 0.04 -22.26 -15.46
C ALA A 259 -0.77 -23.02 -14.39
N LEU A 260 -0.86 -22.47 -13.18
CA LEU A 260 -1.63 -23.06 -12.08
C LEU A 260 -3.13 -23.01 -12.36
N VAL A 261 -3.60 -21.92 -12.97
CA VAL A 261 -5.01 -21.70 -13.28
C VAL A 261 -5.10 -21.05 -14.65
N HIS A 262 -5.96 -21.61 -15.51
CA HIS A 262 -6.42 -20.96 -16.72
C HIS A 262 -7.71 -20.22 -16.37
N GLY A 263 -7.63 -18.90 -16.23
CA GLY A 263 -8.76 -18.09 -15.78
C GLY A 263 -9.85 -17.98 -16.84
N CYS A 264 -11.08 -17.79 -16.38
CA CYS A 264 -12.26 -17.60 -17.23
C CYS A 264 -12.07 -16.45 -18.22
N GLY A 265 -11.46 -15.35 -17.76
CA GLY A 265 -11.10 -14.19 -18.58
C GLY A 265 -12.21 -13.16 -18.77
N GLU A 266 -13.45 -13.45 -18.36
CA GLU A 266 -14.58 -12.51 -18.42
C GLU A 266 -14.34 -11.28 -17.53
N PRO A 267 -14.94 -10.10 -17.83
CA PRO A 267 -14.85 -8.92 -16.98
C PRO A 267 -15.30 -9.19 -15.55
N CYS A 268 -14.69 -8.51 -14.57
CA CYS A 268 -15.17 -8.53 -13.18
C CYS A 268 -16.62 -8.00 -13.11
N ASP A 269 -17.47 -8.59 -12.27
CA ASP A 269 -18.86 -8.15 -12.12
C ASP A 269 -19.00 -6.71 -11.59
N LEU A 270 -17.95 -6.19 -10.95
CA LEU A 270 -17.87 -4.76 -10.58
C LEU A 270 -17.57 -3.84 -11.76
N SER A 271 -17.49 -4.37 -12.97
CA SER A 271 -17.40 -3.58 -14.20
C SER A 271 -18.78 -3.09 -14.62
N GLY A 272 -19.03 -1.79 -14.52
CA GLY A 272 -20.26 -1.16 -14.99
C GLY A 272 -21.31 -0.93 -13.90
N ILE A 273 -20.94 -0.98 -12.62
CA ILE A 273 -21.87 -0.71 -11.53
C ILE A 273 -22.12 0.79 -11.36
N LYS A 274 -23.35 1.16 -11.00
CA LYS A 274 -23.72 2.56 -10.74
C LYS A 274 -23.51 2.89 -9.27
N LEU A 275 -22.71 3.92 -9.00
CA LEU A 275 -22.46 4.43 -7.66
C LEU A 275 -23.59 5.37 -7.20
N ILE A 276 -23.63 5.66 -5.90
CA ILE A 276 -24.65 6.54 -5.28
C ILE A 276 -24.64 7.95 -5.88
N ASP A 277 -23.49 8.45 -6.30
CA ASP A 277 -23.37 9.77 -6.96
C ASP A 277 -23.79 9.75 -8.44
N GLY A 278 -24.27 8.60 -8.93
CA GLY A 278 -24.73 8.41 -10.30
C GLY A 278 -23.61 8.08 -11.29
N SER A 279 -22.34 8.13 -10.89
CA SER A 279 -21.21 7.73 -11.74
C SER A 279 -21.18 6.21 -11.95
N ILE A 280 -20.54 5.78 -13.03
CA ILE A 280 -20.35 4.35 -13.34
C ILE A 280 -18.93 3.97 -12.97
N TYR A 281 -18.79 2.99 -12.10
CA TYR A 281 -17.51 2.38 -11.79
C TYR A 281 -17.27 1.16 -12.68
N ALA A 282 -16.09 1.09 -13.30
CA ALA A 282 -15.66 -0.03 -14.09
C ALA A 282 -14.38 -0.65 -13.49
N CYS A 283 -14.52 -1.81 -12.83
CA CYS A 283 -13.36 -2.57 -12.41
C CYS A 283 -12.53 -3.00 -13.65
N PRO A 284 -11.22 -2.68 -13.72
CA PRO A 284 -10.38 -3.05 -14.85
C PRO A 284 -9.97 -4.53 -14.85
N GLY A 285 -10.30 -5.27 -13.78
CA GLY A 285 -9.89 -6.65 -13.61
C GLY A 285 -10.72 -7.64 -14.42
N THR A 286 -10.10 -8.76 -14.77
CA THR A 286 -10.75 -9.93 -15.37
C THR A 286 -10.80 -11.09 -14.38
N CYS A 287 -11.78 -11.97 -14.56
CA CYS A 287 -12.05 -13.06 -13.66
C CYS A 287 -10.96 -14.14 -13.69
N ARG A 288 -10.57 -14.58 -12.48
CA ARG A 288 -9.54 -15.61 -12.28
C ARG A 288 -10.07 -16.96 -11.84
N VAL A 289 -11.39 -17.14 -11.81
CA VAL A 289 -11.99 -18.46 -11.58
C VAL A 289 -11.54 -19.40 -12.69
N PRO A 290 -11.14 -20.65 -12.40
CA PRO A 290 -10.73 -21.62 -13.41
C PRO A 290 -11.77 -21.77 -14.51
N SER A 291 -11.33 -21.79 -15.76
CA SER A 291 -12.21 -21.78 -16.95
C SER A 291 -13.05 -23.05 -17.11
N ASP A 292 -12.68 -24.12 -16.42
CA ASP A 292 -13.35 -25.42 -16.37
C ASP A 292 -14.38 -25.52 -15.24
N VAL A 293 -14.46 -24.51 -14.35
CA VAL A 293 -15.42 -24.44 -13.26
C VAL A 293 -16.56 -23.50 -13.65
N ASP A 294 -17.79 -24.02 -13.67
CA ASP A 294 -18.98 -23.20 -13.90
C ASP A 294 -19.18 -22.21 -12.74
N HIS A 295 -19.44 -20.95 -13.08
CA HIS A 295 -19.66 -19.88 -12.10
C HIS A 295 -20.44 -18.72 -12.71
N THR A 296 -21.27 -18.09 -11.89
CA THR A 296 -22.10 -16.94 -12.28
C THR A 296 -21.54 -15.60 -11.81
N ARG A 297 -20.62 -15.61 -10.82
CA ARG A 297 -20.00 -14.40 -10.26
C ARG A 297 -18.53 -14.30 -10.68
N HIS A 298 -18.21 -13.34 -11.56
CA HIS A 298 -16.87 -13.11 -12.07
C HIS A 298 -16.08 -12.20 -11.14
N ARG A 299 -15.12 -12.78 -10.42
CA ARG A 299 -14.26 -12.07 -9.46
C ARG A 299 -12.82 -11.95 -9.98
N CYS A 300 -12.27 -10.74 -9.94
CA CYS A 300 -10.87 -10.49 -10.26
C CYS A 300 -9.94 -10.73 -9.06
N GLU A 301 -8.65 -10.44 -9.23
CA GLU A 301 -7.61 -10.63 -8.19
C GLU A 301 -7.66 -9.60 -7.06
N ALA A 302 -8.34 -8.48 -7.28
CA ALA A 302 -8.46 -7.43 -6.28
C ALA A 302 -9.16 -8.01 -5.04
N ARG A 303 -8.51 -7.88 -3.89
CA ARG A 303 -9.07 -8.30 -2.60
C ARG A 303 -9.82 -7.17 -1.91
N LEU A 304 -9.34 -5.93 -2.06
CA LEU A 304 -9.90 -4.77 -1.39
C LEU A 304 -10.85 -4.00 -2.32
N CYS A 305 -11.82 -3.31 -1.73
CA CYS A 305 -12.70 -2.42 -2.49
C CYS A 305 -11.91 -1.35 -3.23
N SER A 306 -12.29 -1.08 -4.47
CA SER A 306 -11.62 -0.15 -5.37
C SER A 306 -12.35 1.17 -5.58
N ILE A 307 -13.45 1.34 -4.88
CA ILE A 307 -14.32 2.50 -5.01
C ILE A 307 -13.94 3.53 -3.94
N THR A 308 -14.07 4.81 -4.28
CA THR A 308 -13.77 5.90 -3.36
C THR A 308 -14.86 6.06 -2.31
N CYS A 309 -14.44 6.50 -1.13
CA CYS A 309 -15.25 6.82 0.01
C CYS A 309 -16.18 7.97 -0.34
N GLN A 310 -17.44 7.81 0.01
CA GLN A 310 -18.48 8.78 -0.33
C GLN A 310 -18.29 10.12 0.39
N LEU A 311 -17.69 10.11 1.58
CA LEU A 311 -17.46 11.30 2.41
C LEU A 311 -16.12 11.97 2.12
N CYS A 312 -15.04 11.17 2.15
CA CYS A 312 -13.66 11.67 2.20
C CYS A 312 -12.93 11.56 0.84
N LYS A 313 -13.55 10.93 -0.17
CA LYS A 313 -12.99 10.63 -1.51
C LYS A 313 -11.72 9.77 -1.55
N ARG A 314 -11.14 9.41 -0.39
CA ARG A 314 -10.09 8.37 -0.26
C ARG A 314 -10.65 6.99 -0.61
N LEU A 315 -9.81 5.97 -0.74
CA LEU A 315 -10.29 4.61 -1.03
C LEU A 315 -11.12 4.01 0.12
N CYS A 316 -12.10 3.18 -0.25
CA CYS A 316 -12.85 2.38 0.71
C CYS A 316 -11.93 1.43 1.50
N SER A 317 -12.20 1.28 2.80
CA SER A 317 -11.45 0.38 3.70
C SER A 317 -11.98 -1.05 3.71
N HIS A 318 -13.06 -1.34 2.98
CA HIS A 318 -13.68 -2.67 2.99
C HIS A 318 -12.75 -3.74 2.41
N GLN A 319 -12.67 -4.88 3.12
CA GLN A 319 -11.77 -5.98 2.80
C GLN A 319 -12.32 -6.97 1.78
N ASP A 320 -13.61 -6.88 1.46
CA ASP A 320 -14.18 -7.56 0.30
C ASP A 320 -14.26 -6.58 -0.86
N HIS A 321 -13.58 -6.92 -1.96
CA HIS A 321 -13.65 -6.21 -3.22
C HIS A 321 -15.09 -6.15 -3.72
N MET A 322 -15.82 -7.25 -3.65
CA MET A 322 -17.11 -7.46 -4.31
C MET A 322 -18.32 -6.89 -3.54
N HIS A 323 -18.09 -6.22 -2.41
CA HIS A 323 -19.16 -5.65 -1.57
C HIS A 323 -19.98 -4.56 -2.30
N GLY A 324 -19.41 -3.93 -3.33
CA GLY A 324 -20.12 -2.95 -4.16
C GLY A 324 -21.27 -3.53 -5.00
N LEU A 325 -21.41 -4.86 -5.05
CA LEU A 325 -22.55 -5.53 -5.68
C LEU A 325 -23.78 -5.61 -4.78
N GLU A 326 -23.64 -5.32 -3.49
CA GLU A 326 -24.75 -5.33 -2.53
C GLU A 326 -25.64 -4.11 -2.74
N GLU A 327 -26.96 -4.31 -2.66
CA GLU A 327 -27.92 -3.21 -2.78
C GLU A 327 -27.70 -2.20 -1.65
N GLY A 328 -27.50 -0.93 -2.00
CA GLY A 328 -27.23 0.12 -1.03
C GLY A 328 -25.81 0.09 -0.42
N ALA A 329 -24.85 -0.59 -1.06
CA ALA A 329 -23.47 -0.65 -0.59
C ALA A 329 -22.88 0.73 -0.24
N ILE A 330 -22.33 0.83 0.97
CA ILE A 330 -21.73 2.05 1.50
C ILE A 330 -20.21 1.93 1.42
N HIS A 331 -19.57 2.90 0.76
CA HIS A 331 -18.11 2.96 0.62
C HIS A 331 -17.54 4.01 1.57
N LEU A 332 -16.87 3.58 2.64
CA LEU A 332 -16.32 4.46 3.68
C LEU A 332 -14.87 4.10 4.02
N CYS A 333 -14.09 5.12 4.39
CA CYS A 333 -12.64 5.03 4.64
C CYS A 333 -12.26 4.65 6.09
N GLY A 334 -13.21 4.26 6.95
CA GLY A 334 -12.98 4.01 8.38
C GLY A 334 -13.96 3.06 9.08
N LEU A 335 -14.80 2.34 8.34
CA LEU A 335 -15.61 1.27 8.93
C LEU A 335 -14.81 -0.04 8.91
N VAL A 336 -14.40 -0.48 10.10
CA VAL A 336 -14.07 -1.88 10.34
C VAL A 336 -15.40 -2.57 10.61
N ASN A 337 -15.80 -3.51 9.76
CA ASN A 337 -17.14 -4.12 9.75
C ASN A 337 -17.66 -4.46 11.16
N ARG A 338 -18.77 -3.83 11.56
CA ARG A 338 -19.77 -4.51 12.39
C ARG A 338 -20.67 -5.26 11.42
N SER A 339 -20.43 -6.55 11.23
CA SER A 339 -21.43 -7.42 10.59
C SER A 339 -22.75 -7.33 11.37
N PRO A 340 -23.91 -7.28 10.70
CA PRO A 340 -25.17 -7.51 11.39
C PRO A 340 -25.21 -8.98 11.84
N VAL A 341 -25.57 -9.17 13.11
CA VAL A 341 -25.83 -10.47 13.75
C VAL A 341 -27.03 -11.14 13.11
#